data_AF-A0A952TR96-F1
#
_entry.id   AF-A0A952TR96-F1
#
_cell.length_a   1.000
_cell.length_b   1.000
_cell.length_c   1.000
_cell.angle_alpha   90.00
_cell.angle_beta   90.00
_cell.angle_gamma   90.00
#
_symmetry.space_group_name_H-M   'P 1'
#
loop_
_entity.id
_entity.type
_entity.pdbx_description
1 polymer ?
#
loop_
_entity_poly.entity_id
_entity_poly.type
_entity_poly.pdbx_seq_one_letter_code
_entity_poly.pdbx_strand_id
1 'polypeptide(L)' 'SIASSAVMSMGLAPNPQTNETNKDKDMARFNIDLLIMLQEKTKNNLNDEEKRFLDSVITDLQMKFLQM' A
#
# COMPACT_ATOMS: atom_id res chain seq x y z
N SER A 1 7.98 -11.46 -1.08
CA SER A 1 7.88 -10.50 -2.21
C SER A 1 7.43 -9.16 -1.66
N ILE A 2 7.90 -8.03 -2.20
CA ILE A 2 7.62 -6.67 -1.68
C ILE A 2 6.11 -6.39 -1.54
N ALA A 3 5.31 -6.92 -2.47
CA ALA A 3 3.85 -6.88 -2.39
C ALA A 3 3.29 -7.56 -1.12
N SER A 4 3.85 -8.70 -0.72
CA SER A 4 3.48 -9.39 0.52
C SER A 4 3.87 -8.59 1.77
N SER A 5 5.01 -7.89 1.73
CA SER A 5 5.46 -7.03 2.82
C SER A 5 4.58 -5.78 2.98
N ALA A 6 4.12 -5.18 1.87
CA ALA A 6 3.18 -4.07 1.88
C ALA A 6 1.80 -4.47 2.44
N VAL A 7 1.29 -5.65 2.08
CA VAL A 7 0.00 -6.16 2.62
C VAL A 7 0.08 -6.42 4.13
N MET A 8 1.22 -6.92 4.63
CA MET A 8 1.45 -7.10 6.06
C MET A 8 1.58 -5.77 6.82
N SER A 9 2.28 -4.77 6.25
CA SER A 9 2.45 -3.46 6.89
C SER A 9 1.21 -2.57 6.82
N MET A 10 0.25 -2.87 5.94
CA MET A 10 -1.03 -2.17 5.84
C MET A 10 -2.14 -2.76 6.74
N GLY A 11 -1.82 -3.72 7.61
CA GLY A 11 -2.78 -4.29 8.56
C GLY A 11 -3.90 -5.13 7.91
N LEU A 12 -3.75 -5.47 6.62
CA LEU A 12 -4.62 -6.40 5.90
C LEU A 12 -4.27 -7.87 6.18
N ALA A 13 -3.15 -8.11 6.86
CA ALA A 13 -2.82 -9.36 7.53
C ALA A 13 -2.41 -9.05 8.98
N PRO A 14 -2.84 -9.85 9.97
CA PRO A 14 -2.49 -9.63 11.37
C PRO A 14 -0.97 -9.73 11.53
N ASN A 15 -0.39 -8.83 12.32
CA ASN A 15 1.02 -8.92 12.71
C ASN A 15 1.19 -10.22 13.54
N PRO A 16 1.90 -11.25 13.03
CA PRO A 16 1.99 -12.55 13.68
C PRO A 16 2.79 -12.48 15.01
N GLN A 17 3.44 -11.35 15.29
CA GLN A 17 4.18 -11.13 16.53
C GLN A 17 3.37 -10.47 17.65
N THR A 18 2.32 -9.69 17.34
CA THR A 18 1.69 -8.84 18.35
C THR A 18 0.18 -9.03 18.48
N ASN A 19 -0.49 -9.64 17.50
CA ASN A 19 -1.95 -9.85 17.53
C ASN A 19 -2.79 -8.57 17.72
N GLU A 20 -2.20 -7.38 17.57
CA GLU A 20 -2.86 -6.10 17.75
C GLU A 20 -3.10 -5.41 16.40
N THR A 21 -4.36 -5.08 16.11
CA THR A 21 -4.77 -4.18 15.03
C THR A 21 -4.66 -2.73 15.49
N ASN A 22 -3.44 -2.27 15.73
CA ASN A 22 -3.20 -0.85 15.98
C ASN A 22 -3.29 -0.10 14.64
N LYS A 23 -4.33 0.73 14.47
CA LYS A 23 -4.50 1.60 13.30
C LYS A 23 -3.44 2.70 13.32
N ASP A 24 -2.23 2.35 12.94
CA ASP A 24 -1.14 3.30 12.80
C ASP A 24 -1.32 4.09 11.49
N LYS A 25 -2.00 5.23 11.61
CA LYS A 25 -2.23 6.14 10.47
C LYS A 25 -0.90 6.60 9.87
N ASP A 26 0.15 6.76 10.67
CA ASP A 26 1.45 7.19 10.17
C ASP A 26 2.12 6.08 9.33
N MET A 27 2.02 4.82 9.77
CA MET A 27 2.46 3.67 8.96
C MET A 27 1.60 3.48 7.70
N ALA A 28 0.28 3.64 7.77
CA ALA A 28 -0.57 3.55 6.60
C ALA A 28 -0.20 4.61 5.55
N ARG A 29 0.02 5.86 6.00
CA ARG A 29 0.50 6.95 5.15
C ARG A 29 1.88 6.65 4.56
N PHE A 30 2.82 6.20 5.37
CA PHE A 30 4.16 5.84 4.91
C PHE A 30 4.14 4.76 3.81
N ASN A 31 3.31 3.72 3.96
CA ASN A 31 3.17 2.68 2.96
C ASN A 31 2.52 3.21 1.66
N ILE A 32 1.51 4.08 1.75
CA ILE A 32 0.90 4.73 0.57
C ILE A 32 1.94 5.60 -0.15
N ASP A 33 2.67 6.43 0.58
CA ASP A 33 3.71 7.30 0.03
C ASP A 33 4.84 6.49 -0.63
N LEU A 34 5.20 5.34 -0.05
CA LEU A 34 6.16 4.41 -0.64
C LEU A 34 5.64 3.79 -1.94
N LEU A 35 4.36 3.40 -2.01
CA LEU A 35 3.74 2.88 -3.22
C LEU A 35 3.70 3.93 -4.34
N ILE A 36 3.38 5.19 -4.00
CA ILE A 36 3.43 6.32 -4.94
C ILE A 36 4.86 6.55 -5.44
N MET A 37 5.86 6.53 -4.53
CA MET A 37 7.27 6.66 -4.93
C MET A 37 7.70 5.53 -5.87
N LEU A 38 7.27 4.30 -5.61
CA LEU A 38 7.56 3.16 -6.47
C LEU A 38 6.90 3.31 -7.83
N GLN A 39 5.63 3.70 -7.88
CA GLN A 39 4.93 4.00 -9.13
C GLN A 39 5.67 5.05 -9.96
N GLU A 40 6.10 6.15 -9.36
CA GLU A 40 6.85 7.20 -10.05
C GLU A 40 8.20 6.70 -10.59
N LYS A 41 8.88 5.84 -9.84
CA LYS A 41 10.16 5.23 -10.27
C LYS A 41 9.98 4.15 -11.34
N THR A 42 8.83 3.47 -11.36
CA THR A 42 8.57 2.37 -12.30
C THR A 42 7.72 2.77 -13.49
N LYS A 43 7.19 4.00 -13.57
CA LYS A 43 6.26 4.46 -14.63
C LYS A 43 6.68 4.21 -16.08
N ASN A 44 7.98 4.18 -16.37
CA ASN A 44 8.51 3.92 -17.72
C ASN A 44 8.76 2.43 -18.00
N ASN A 45 8.57 1.57 -16.99
CA ASN A 45 8.70 0.11 -17.07
C ASN A 45 7.36 -0.60 -16.88
N LEU A 46 6.27 0.13 -16.66
CA LEU A 46 4.92 -0.43 -16.50
C LEU A 46 4.21 -0.45 -17.85
N ASN A 47 3.55 -1.55 -18.16
CA ASN A 47 2.56 -1.57 -19.24
C ASN A 47 1.23 -0.93 -18.78
N ASP A 48 0.31 -0.69 -19.72
CA ASP A 48 -0.95 0.00 -19.43
C ASP A 48 -1.84 -0.74 -18.41
N GLU A 49 -1.79 -2.07 -18.38
CA GLU A 49 -2.55 -2.88 -17.42
C GLU A 49 -1.95 -2.78 -16.01
N GLU A 50 -0.63 -2.92 -15.89
CA GLU A 50 0.11 -2.80 -14.63
C GLU A 50 -0.04 -1.40 -14.03
N LYS A 51 -0.01 -0.36 -14.88
CA LYS A 51 -0.23 1.02 -14.45
C LYS A 51 -1.64 1.20 -13.90
N ARG A 52 -2.68 0.75 -14.62
CA ARG A 52 -4.07 0.83 -14.17
C ARG A 52 -4.31 0.05 -12.89
N PHE A 53 -3.70 -1.13 -12.77
CA PHE A 53 -3.77 -1.93 -11.55
C PHE A 53 -3.15 -1.19 -10.36
N LEU A 54 -1.94 -0.64 -10.54
CA LEU A 54 -1.23 0.09 -9.49
C LEU A 54 -1.98 1.37 -9.07
N ASP A 55 -2.52 2.11 -10.05
CA ASP A 55 -3.39 3.28 -9.81
C ASP A 55 -4.63 2.91 -8.99
N SER A 56 -5.30 1.81 -9.34
CA SER A 56 -6.49 1.33 -8.63
C SER A 56 -6.16 0.95 -7.18
N VAL A 57 -5.05 0.24 -6.97
CA VAL A 57 -4.61 -0.16 -5.62
C VAL A 57 -4.27 1.05 -4.76
N ILE A 58 -3.51 2.02 -5.29
CA ILE A 58 -3.17 3.25 -4.55
C ILE A 58 -4.43 4.04 -4.21
N THR A 59 -5.35 4.17 -5.15
CA THR A 59 -6.63 4.89 -4.96
C THR A 59 -7.48 4.25 -3.86
N ASP A 60 -7.61 2.92 -3.88
CA ASP A 60 -8.37 2.18 -2.87
C ASP A 60 -7.75 2.32 -1.47
N LEU A 61 -6.42 2.30 -1.39
CA LEU A 61 -5.69 2.47 -0.14
C LEU A 61 -5.82 3.90 0.42
N GLN A 62 -5.78 4.92 -0.45
CA GLN A 62 -6.04 6.31 -0.08
C GLN A 62 -7.48 6.51 0.41
N MET A 63 -8.47 5.91 -0.26
CA MET A 63 -9.86 5.97 0.18
C MET A 63 -10.07 5.30 1.53
N LYS A 64 -9.49 4.12 1.75
CA LYS A 64 -9.52 3.43 3.05
C LYS A 64 -8.83 4.25 4.13
N PHE A 65 -7.72 4.91 3.81
CA PHE A 65 -7.02 5.80 4.74
C PHE A 65 -7.86 7.00 5.16
N LEU A 66 -8.59 7.63 4.22
CA LEU A 66 -9.51 8.72 4.51
C LEU A 66 -10.73 8.29 5.35
N GLN A 67 -11.14 7.01 5.28
CA GLN A 67 -12.24 6.45 6.06
C GLN A 67 -11.83 5.97 7.47
N MET A 68 -10.53 5.92 7.79
CA MET A 68 -10.02 5.58 9.13
C MET A 68 -10.03 6.76 10.09
#